data_AF-A0A256YIL7-F1
#
_entry.id   AF-A0A256YIL7-F1
#
_cell.length_a   1.000
_cell.length_b   1.000
_cell.length_c   1.000
_cell.angle_alpha   90.00
_cell.angle_beta   90.00
_cell.angle_gamma   90.00
#
_symmetry.space_group_name_H-M   'P 1'
#
loop_
_entity.id
_entity.type
_entity.pdbx_description
1 polymer ?
#
loop_
_entity_poly.entity_id
_entity_poly.type
_entity_poly.pdbx_seq_one_letter_code
_entity_poly.pdbx_strand_id
1 'polypeptide(L)'
;MRNNKELVTVALLNTGFTSNELDILIPKNIAKELNLWPPPDDAILEVLDTAGGEVLSYLIPNSVKLTVLENDRVSKTIICNTIVSLHEKEVLLSDAVIEELEIEILSPWRGFWRFRGEGKIRESVGGLER
;
A
#
# COMPACT_ATOMS: atom_id res chain seq x y z
N MET A 1 8.50 -12.73 11.98
CA MET A 1 8.18 -11.34 11.61
C MET A 1 9.18 -10.42 12.27
N ARG A 2 9.66 -9.41 11.54
CA ARG A 2 10.72 -8.51 12.01
C ARG A 2 10.13 -7.40 12.86
N ASN A 3 10.39 -7.42 14.17
CA ASN A 3 9.95 -6.45 15.19
C ASN A 3 8.43 -6.17 15.27
N ASN A 4 7.96 -5.83 16.46
CA ASN A 4 6.55 -5.53 16.73
C ASN A 4 6.23 -4.05 16.46
N LYS A 5 6.69 -3.51 15.32
CA LYS A 5 6.39 -2.12 14.91
C LYS A 5 5.13 -2.12 14.05
N GLU A 6 4.22 -1.24 14.42
CA GLU A 6 2.99 -0.96 13.71
C GLU A 6 2.89 0.53 13.44
N LEU A 7 2.21 0.88 12.36
CA LEU A 7 1.91 2.25 12.00
C LEU A 7 0.53 2.27 11.34
N VAL A 8 -0.26 3.31 11.64
CA VAL A 8 -1.49 3.62 10.92
C VAL A 8 -1.22 4.82 10.02
N THR A 9 -1.50 4.67 8.73
CA THR A 9 -1.31 5.73 7.72
C THR A 9 -2.38 5.63 6.63
N VAL A 10 -2.52 6.69 5.84
CA VAL A 10 -3.31 6.67 4.61
C VAL A 10 -2.49 6.03 3.50
N ALA A 11 -3.16 5.27 2.64
CA ALA A 11 -2.60 4.68 1.43
C ALA A 11 -3.47 5.03 0.21
N LEU A 12 -2.84 5.16 -0.94
CA LEU A 12 -3.49 5.38 -2.23
C LEU A 12 -3.78 4.02 -2.89
N LEU A 13 -5.03 3.85 -3.31
CA LEU A 13 -5.44 2.74 -4.16
C LEU A 13 -4.96 3.04 -5.60
N ASN A 14 -3.85 2.46 -6.02
CA ASN A 14 -3.22 2.78 -7.29
C ASN A 14 -3.36 1.63 -8.29
N THR A 15 -4.41 1.66 -9.12
CA THR A 15 -4.62 0.65 -10.17
C THR A 15 -3.59 0.70 -11.30
N GLY A 16 -2.75 1.74 -11.36
CA GLY A 16 -1.61 1.81 -12.27
C GLY A 16 -0.35 1.14 -11.73
N PHE A 17 -0.33 0.78 -10.44
CA PHE A 17 0.71 -0.06 -9.85
C PHE A 17 0.28 -1.53 -10.01
N THR A 18 0.58 -2.09 -11.19
CA THR A 18 0.23 -3.47 -11.53
C THR A 18 1.26 -4.45 -11.00
N SER A 19 0.84 -5.45 -10.22
CA SER A 19 1.72 -6.53 -9.78
C SER A 19 1.04 -7.90 -9.82
N ASN A 20 1.82 -8.96 -10.03
CA ASN A 20 1.36 -10.33 -9.87
C ASN A 20 1.44 -10.81 -8.41
N GLU A 21 2.04 -10.02 -7.53
CA GLU A 21 2.23 -10.30 -6.12
C GLU A 21 1.52 -9.24 -5.26
N LEU A 22 1.34 -9.54 -3.96
CA LEU A 22 0.74 -8.61 -3.00
C LEU A 22 1.76 -7.55 -2.58
N ASP A 23 2.04 -6.61 -3.48
CA ASP A 23 3.05 -5.57 -3.27
C ASP A 23 2.44 -4.27 -2.77
N ILE A 24 3.10 -3.68 -1.77
CA ILE A 24 2.89 -2.29 -1.40
C ILE A 24 4.18 -1.51 -1.63
N LEU A 25 4.03 -0.23 -1.98
CA LEU A 25 5.15 0.69 -2.04
C LEU A 25 5.02 1.67 -0.87
N ILE A 26 6.09 1.79 -0.08
CA ILE A 26 6.13 2.71 1.05
C ILE A 26 7.27 3.74 0.89
N PRO A 27 7.07 4.97 1.38
CA PRO A 27 8.14 5.95 1.49
C PRO A 27 9.25 5.51 2.45
N LYS A 28 10.49 5.91 2.17
CA LYS A 28 11.66 5.64 3.02
C LYS A 28 11.46 5.98 4.50
N ASN A 29 10.74 7.05 4.83
CA ASN A 29 10.49 7.41 6.25
C ASN A 29 9.59 6.38 6.93
N ILE A 30 8.54 5.90 6.26
CA ILE A 30 7.67 4.83 6.76
C ILE A 30 8.48 3.53 6.92
N ALA A 31 9.35 3.22 5.95
CA ALA A 31 10.24 2.07 6.04
C ALA A 31 11.17 2.15 7.27
N LYS A 32 11.70 3.33 7.61
CA LYS A 32 12.50 3.52 8.85
C LYS A 32 11.68 3.24 10.11
N GLU A 33 10.44 3.74 10.17
CA GLU A 33 9.56 3.55 11.33
C GLU A 33 9.20 2.08 11.56
N LEU A 34 9.07 1.31 10.46
CA LEU A 34 8.83 -0.13 10.47
C LEU A 34 10.10 -0.99 10.59
N ASN A 35 11.29 -0.38 10.76
CA ASN A 35 12.60 -1.06 10.74
C ASN A 35 12.87 -1.87 9.45
N LEU A 36 12.33 -1.42 8.34
CA LEU A 36 12.61 -1.92 6.99
C LEU A 36 13.67 -1.08 6.27
N TRP A 37 14.19 -0.05 6.95
CA TRP A 37 15.31 0.78 6.46
C TRP A 37 16.35 1.03 7.57
N PRO A 38 17.67 0.85 7.32
CA PRO A 38 18.29 0.44 6.06
C PRO A 38 17.80 -0.94 5.58
N PRO A 39 17.87 -1.23 4.26
CA PRO A 39 17.35 -2.48 3.73
C PRO A 39 17.96 -3.67 4.47
N PRO A 40 17.13 -4.64 4.89
CA PRO A 40 17.60 -5.86 5.54
C PRO A 40 18.34 -6.78 4.55
N ASP A 41 19.05 -7.78 5.07
CA ASP A 41 19.93 -8.66 4.26
C ASP A 41 19.20 -9.49 3.18
N ASP A 42 17.89 -9.72 3.34
CA ASP A 42 17.06 -10.42 2.35
C ASP A 42 16.34 -9.46 1.38
N ALA A 43 16.65 -8.16 1.43
CA ALA A 43 16.11 -7.21 0.48
C ALA A 43 16.69 -7.48 -0.93
N ILE A 44 15.80 -7.47 -1.91
CA ILE A 44 16.11 -7.67 -3.32
C ILE A 44 16.15 -6.30 -3.98
N LEU A 45 17.18 -6.06 -4.79
CA LEU A 45 17.24 -4.86 -5.61
C LEU A 45 16.35 -5.06 -6.84
N GLU A 46 15.39 -4.17 -7.03
CA GLU A 46 14.39 -4.25 -8.08
C GLU A 46 14.39 -2.97 -8.92
N VAL A 47 14.19 -3.11 -10.23
CA VAL A 47 13.99 -1.98 -11.15
C VAL A 47 12.50 -1.88 -11.41
N LEU A 48 11.92 -0.73 -11.09
CA LEU A 48 10.51 -0.45 -11.34
C LEU A 48 10.35 0.42 -12.57
N ASP A 49 9.49 -0.02 -13.49
CA ASP A 49 9.03 0.80 -14.60
C ASP A 49 7.98 1.79 -14.10
N THR A 50 8.33 3.07 -14.07
CA THR A 50 7.41 4.15 -13.69
C THR A 50 7.09 5.02 -14.90
N ALA A 51 6.05 5.86 -14.79
CA ALA A 51 5.75 6.86 -15.81
C ALA A 51 6.91 7.86 -16.04
N GLY A 52 7.81 8.03 -15.06
CA GLY A 52 9.00 8.88 -15.16
C GLY A 52 10.26 8.17 -15.64
N GLY A 53 10.18 6.88 -15.98
CA GLY A 53 11.30 6.01 -16.33
C GLY A 53 11.61 4.96 -15.25
N GLU A 54 12.67 4.20 -15.47
CA GLU A 54 13.12 3.15 -14.56
C GLU A 54 13.68 3.73 -13.26
N VAL A 55 13.25 3.17 -12.12
CA VAL A 55 13.72 3.56 -10.78
C VAL A 55 14.18 2.35 -10.00
N LEU A 56 15.39 2.42 -9.44
CA LEU A 56 15.94 1.42 -8.55
C LEU A 56 15.26 1.48 -7.17
N SER A 57 14.75 0.36 -6.69
CA SER A 57 14.06 0.22 -5.41
C SER A 57 14.49 -1.05 -4.66
N TYR A 58 14.12 -1.14 -3.37
CA TYR A 58 14.36 -2.33 -2.56
C TYR A 58 13.05 -3.06 -2.27
N LEU A 59 12.94 -4.31 -2.72
CA LEU A 59 11.85 -5.22 -2.42
C LEU A 59 12.19 -6.06 -1.19
N ILE A 60 11.31 -6.11 -0.21
CA ILE A 60 11.46 -6.92 1.01
C ILE A 60 10.28 -7.91 1.06
N PRO A 61 10.51 -9.19 0.73
CA PRO A 61 9.44 -10.17 0.61
C PRO A 61 8.71 -10.41 1.93
N ASN A 62 7.38 -10.57 1.88
CA ASN A 62 6.52 -10.98 2.99
C ASN A 62 6.78 -10.24 4.32
N SER A 63 7.06 -8.95 4.23
CA SER A 63 7.67 -8.17 5.32
C SER A 63 6.65 -7.50 6.23
N VAL A 64 5.44 -7.26 5.75
CA VAL A 64 4.39 -6.53 6.49
C VAL A 64 3.08 -7.29 6.52
N LYS A 65 2.35 -7.12 7.62
CA LYS A 65 0.92 -7.42 7.68
C LYS A 65 0.16 -6.13 7.43
N LEU A 66 -0.80 -6.17 6.53
CA LEU A 66 -1.63 -5.03 6.17
C LEU A 66 -3.08 -5.31 6.49
N THR A 67 -3.73 -4.32 7.10
CA THR A 67 -5.15 -4.32 7.47
C THR A 67 -5.71 -2.93 7.23
N VAL A 68 -6.88 -2.84 6.60
CA VAL A 68 -7.63 -1.60 6.43
C VAL A 68 -8.50 -1.36 7.66
N LEU A 69 -8.38 -0.17 8.23
CA LEU A 69 -9.08 0.25 9.43
C LEU A 69 -10.12 1.32 9.09
N GLU A 70 -11.36 1.06 9.48
CA GLU A 70 -12.49 1.98 9.42
C GLU A 70 -13.19 2.01 10.77
N ASN A 71 -13.88 3.10 11.10
CA ASN A 71 -14.53 3.26 12.41
C ASN A 71 -15.52 2.14 12.76
N ASP A 72 -16.11 1.50 11.75
CA ASP A 72 -17.12 0.45 11.89
C ASP A 72 -16.66 -0.92 11.35
N ARG A 73 -15.46 -1.02 10.79
CA ARG A 73 -14.98 -2.26 10.14
C ARG A 73 -13.47 -2.36 10.15
N VAL A 74 -12.98 -3.58 10.32
CA VAL A 74 -11.58 -3.96 10.09
C VAL A 74 -11.57 -5.01 8.99
N SER A 75 -10.71 -4.86 7.97
CA SER A 75 -10.60 -5.85 6.89
C SER A 75 -9.95 -7.15 7.38
N LYS A 76 -9.89 -8.15 6.49
CA LYS A 76 -8.91 -9.24 6.68
C LYS A 76 -7.49 -8.68 6.71
N THR A 77 -6.60 -9.39 7.39
CA THR A 77 -5.16 -9.07 7.41
C THR A 77 -4.45 -9.91 6.36
N ILE A 78 -3.68 -9.27 5.50
CA ILE A 78 -2.90 -9.92 4.44
C ILE A 78 -1.41 -9.71 4.67
N ILE A 79 -0.58 -10.58 4.09
CA ILE A 79 0.87 -10.45 4.13
C ILE A 79 1.30 -9.89 2.78
N CYS A 80 2.06 -8.80 2.79
CA CYS A 80 2.51 -8.12 1.58
C CYS A 80 4.04 -8.10 1.50
N ASN A 81 4.56 -8.04 0.27
CA ASN A 81 5.91 -7.57 0.06
C ASN A 81 5.94 -6.05 0.19
N THR A 82 7.09 -5.51 0.59
CA THR A 82 7.28 -4.07 0.71
C THR A 82 8.34 -3.60 -0.25
N ILE A 83 7.97 -2.68 -1.13
CA ILE A 83 8.88 -1.93 -1.99
C ILE A 83 9.18 -0.60 -1.29
N VAL A 84 10.45 -0.34 -0.99
CA VAL A 84 10.87 0.94 -0.39
C VAL A 84 11.25 1.91 -1.51
N SER A 85 10.46 2.97 -1.66
CA SER A 85 10.74 4.05 -2.60
C SER A 85 11.55 5.18 -1.94
N LEU A 86 12.52 5.70 -2.68
CA LEU A 86 13.32 6.86 -2.29
C LEU A 86 12.70 8.19 -2.75
N HIS A 87 11.65 8.15 -3.57
CA HIS A 87 11.08 9.33 -4.23
C HIS A 87 9.59 9.54 -3.94
N GLU A 88 8.83 8.45 -3.75
CA GLU A 88 7.40 8.52 -3.44
C GLU A 88 7.17 8.97 -1.99
N LYS A 89 6.11 9.76 -1.79
CA LYS A 89 5.71 10.33 -0.50
C LYS A 89 4.43 9.68 0.04
N GLU A 90 3.67 8.99 -0.80
CA GLU A 90 2.45 8.29 -0.42
C GLU A 90 2.71 6.77 -0.30
N VAL A 91 1.94 6.10 0.56
CA VAL A 91 1.90 4.63 0.52
C VAL A 91 0.99 4.22 -0.64
N LEU A 92 1.44 3.33 -1.51
CA LEU A 92 0.68 2.85 -2.65
C LEU A 92 0.31 1.39 -2.46
N LEU A 93 -0.94 1.05 -2.73
CA LEU A 93 -1.41 -0.33 -2.84
C LEU A 93 -1.50 -0.72 -4.32
N SER A 94 -0.92 -1.87 -4.66
CA SER A 94 -1.05 -2.43 -6.02
C SER A 94 -2.49 -2.86 -6.31
N ASP A 95 -2.79 -3.06 -7.60
CA ASP A 95 -4.06 -3.64 -8.04
C ASP A 95 -4.35 -5.00 -7.39
N ALA A 96 -3.35 -5.88 -7.26
CA ALA A 96 -3.45 -7.16 -6.59
C ALA A 96 -3.81 -7.02 -5.11
N VAL A 97 -3.21 -6.05 -4.40
CA VAL A 97 -3.56 -5.77 -3.00
C VAL A 97 -4.98 -5.22 -2.87
N ILE A 98 -5.41 -4.34 -3.78
CA ILE A 98 -6.76 -3.78 -3.80
C ILE A 98 -7.80 -4.90 -4.00
N GLU A 99 -7.58 -5.78 -4.97
CA GLU A 99 -8.47 -6.92 -5.25
C GLU A 99 -8.47 -7.90 -4.07
N GLU A 100 -7.30 -8.25 -3.54
CA GLU A 100 -7.20 -9.16 -2.40
C GLU A 100 -7.92 -8.58 -1.18
N LEU A 101 -7.81 -7.29 -0.87
CA LEU A 101 -8.54 -6.64 0.22
C LEU A 101 -10.05 -6.49 -0.02
N GLU A 102 -10.54 -6.93 -1.18
CA GLU A 102 -11.92 -6.84 -1.60
C GLU A 102 -12.41 -5.39 -1.63
N ILE A 103 -11.60 -4.47 -2.16
CA ILE A 103 -11.96 -3.04 -2.25
C ILE A 103 -12.47 -2.73 -3.67
N GLU A 104 -13.60 -2.04 -3.75
CA GLU A 104 -14.18 -1.53 -4.99
C GLU A 104 -14.05 -0.01 -5.04
N ILE A 105 -13.39 0.51 -6.07
CA ILE A 105 -13.31 1.95 -6.34
C ILE A 105 -14.54 2.36 -7.15
N LEU A 106 -15.33 3.30 -6.62
CA LEU A 106 -16.60 3.72 -7.23
C LEU A 106 -16.51 5.06 -7.95
N SER A 107 -15.85 6.04 -7.33
CA SER A 107 -15.63 7.36 -7.92
C SER A 107 -14.24 7.87 -7.52
N PRO A 108 -13.20 7.58 -8.32
CA PRO A 108 -11.82 7.92 -7.96
C PRO A 108 -11.62 9.40 -7.69
N TRP A 109 -12.22 10.26 -8.54
CA TRP A 109 -12.13 11.72 -8.38
C TRP A 109 -12.77 12.21 -7.09
N ARG A 110 -13.93 11.66 -6.71
CA ARG A 110 -14.65 12.04 -5.47
C ARG A 110 -14.13 11.31 -4.23
N GLY A 111 -13.23 10.33 -4.41
CA GLY A 111 -12.77 9.46 -3.33
C GLY A 111 -13.83 8.49 -2.82
N PHE A 112 -14.79 8.07 -3.65
CA PHE A 112 -15.79 7.08 -3.22
C PHE A 112 -15.33 5.66 -3.48
N TRP A 113 -15.45 4.81 -2.47
CA TRP A 113 -15.07 3.40 -2.50
C TRP A 113 -15.97 2.60 -1.55
N ARG A 114 -15.86 1.28 -1.57
CA ARG A 114 -16.49 0.38 -0.60
C ARG A 114 -15.74 -0.94 -0.52
N PHE A 115 -15.97 -1.72 0.52
CA PHE A 115 -15.64 -3.14 0.47
C PHE A 115 -16.66 -3.92 -0.37
N ARG A 116 -16.22 -4.94 -1.09
CA ARG A 116 -17.05 -5.83 -1.91
C ARG A 116 -18.17 -6.41 -1.06
N GLY A 117 -19.37 -6.39 -1.62
CA GLY A 117 -20.58 -6.92 -0.97
C GLY A 117 -21.21 -6.01 0.09
N GLU A 118 -20.62 -4.87 0.45
CA GLU A 118 -21.25 -3.93 1.39
C GLU A 118 -22.10 -2.86 0.66
N GLY A 119 -23.18 -2.42 1.31
CA GLY A 119 -24.05 -1.35 0.78
C GLY A 119 -23.58 0.07 1.12
N LYS A 120 -22.63 0.19 2.05
CA LYS A 120 -22.10 1.47 2.53
C LYS A 120 -21.08 2.01 1.54
N ILE A 121 -21.27 3.26 1.09
CA ILE A 121 -20.23 4.01 0.36
C ILE A 121 -19.35 4.72 1.38
N ARG A 122 -18.04 4.61 1.20
CA ARG A 122 -17.00 5.22 2.02
C ARG A 122 -16.33 6.35 1.26
N GLU A 123 -15.79 7.30 2.01
CA GLU A 123 -15.10 8.47 1.48
C GLU A 123 -13.63 8.43 1.85
N SER A 124 -12.75 8.68 0.90
CA SER A 124 -11.31 8.81 1.13
C SER A 124 -11.01 10.04 1.99
N VAL A 125 -10.01 9.91 2.85
CA VAL A 125 -9.47 11.02 3.63
C VAL A 125 -8.93 12.09 2.67
N GLY A 126 -9.50 13.30 2.67
CA GLY A 126 -9.11 14.42 1.80
C GLY A 126 -9.84 14.55 0.45
N GLY A 127 -10.87 13.73 0.17
CA GLY A 127 -11.61 13.76 -1.10
C GLY A 127 -12.51 14.98 -1.33
N LEU A 128 -12.88 15.72 -0.27
CA LEU A 128 -13.78 16.89 -0.34
C LEU A 128 -13.05 18.24 -0.28
N GLU A 129 -11.73 18.25 -0.08
CA GLU A 129 -10.92 19.48 0.04
C GLU A 129 -10.08 19.78 -1.22
N ARG A 130 -10.40 19.16 -2.36
CA ARG A 130 -9.73 19.37 -3.66
C ARG A 130 -10.62 20.10 -4.67
#